data_AF-A0A8S9UIE6-F1
#
_entry.id   AF-A0A8S9UIE6-F1
#
_cell.length_a   1.000
_cell.length_b   1.000
_cell.length_c   1.000
_cell.angle_alpha   90.00
_cell.angle_beta   90.00
_cell.angle_gamma   90.00
#
_symmetry.space_group_name_H-M   'P 1'
#
loop_
_entity.id
_entity.type
_entity.pdbx_description
1 polymer ?
#
loop_
_entity_poly.entity_id
_entity_poly.type
_entity_poly.pdbx_seq_one_letter_code
_entity_poly.pdbx_strand_id
1 'polypeptide(L)'
;MFDSTQHLQAFLTASSPTPHAIRGVSAALVALTALTNLTSNRTAILALFRLRLSPRFKLVTPSRNSFALALFIGIFRYLQRSASARVQCESNENVPDLTRNVTMPTGVVPAGAVAAAICTLWMAPTSRPPVLSLLSTNAASQLFNDFLVKYPDLNFLKSLELLVFMTGGGWIFSAGFFYPESYERSHMTQILKSVVLKQDVAHELQELYRKCLNPNPCNIRHKGLSCGQYARSDFLLRVVIMAWRLYAPVHLTTWILSQRHAKVRSRPAVTQLKGFLKKMTRSSAYSIGYVYLGWAMCCLLGKVGDQSLTLRKLQFFLSGAIPSLAIFAESPGRRRSIGLILVSYALVSAGNVATRKIPLLQPGVSSVRGFLEAGCIATAVSVLLPGFLKDNHLIRRMLLGDVEARRF
;
A
#
# COMPACT_ATOMS: atom_id res chain seq x y z
N MET A 1 -19.37 22.81 39.81
CA MET A 1 -18.00 22.91 40.40
C MET A 1 -17.37 21.53 40.29
N PHE A 2 -16.40 21.22 39.43
CA PHE A 2 -15.42 22.00 38.68
C PHE A 2 -15.48 21.68 37.18
N ASP A 3 -15.24 22.69 36.35
CA ASP A 3 -15.35 22.63 34.90
C ASP A 3 -14.09 22.00 34.29
N SER A 4 -14.25 20.82 33.69
CA SER A 4 -13.17 20.04 33.04
C SER A 4 -12.48 20.75 31.87
N THR A 5 -13.05 21.86 31.40
CA THR A 5 -12.48 22.79 30.44
C THR A 5 -11.34 23.63 31.02
N GLN A 6 -11.39 23.98 32.32
CA GLN A 6 -10.34 24.77 32.98
C GLN A 6 -9.05 23.98 33.20
N HIS A 7 -9.12 22.67 33.44
CA HIS A 7 -7.92 21.82 33.52
C HIS A 7 -7.26 21.58 32.15
N LEU A 8 -8.05 21.52 31.08
CA LEU A 8 -7.51 21.39 29.73
C LEU A 8 -6.82 22.70 29.30
N GLN A 9 -7.40 23.85 29.67
CA GLN A 9 -6.79 25.15 29.43
C GLN A 9 -5.53 25.34 30.28
N ALA A 10 -5.52 24.91 31.54
CA ALA A 10 -4.32 24.89 32.39
C ALA A 10 -3.21 23.96 31.85
N PHE A 11 -3.55 22.82 31.23
CA PHE A 11 -2.59 21.94 30.57
C PHE A 11 -2.05 22.50 29.24
N LEU A 12 -2.82 23.36 28.58
CA LEU A 12 -2.42 24.05 27.35
C LEU A 12 -1.61 25.32 27.61
N THR A 13 -1.82 25.97 28.76
CA THR A 13 -1.08 27.17 29.19
C THR A 13 0.13 26.87 30.06
N ALA A 14 0.23 25.67 30.63
CA ALA A 14 1.42 25.25 31.36
C ALA A 14 2.60 25.09 30.39
N SER A 15 3.57 25.99 30.51
CA SER A 15 4.93 25.92 29.95
C SER A 15 5.76 24.81 30.64
N SER A 16 5.18 23.63 30.82
CA SER A 16 5.93 22.48 31.33
C SER A 16 6.52 21.68 30.15
N PRO A 17 7.75 21.17 30.28
CA PRO A 17 8.41 20.38 29.23
C PRO A 17 7.74 19.01 28.99
N THR A 18 6.81 18.60 29.85
CA THR A 18 6.13 17.31 29.85
C THR A 18 5.18 17.08 28.66
N PRO A 19 4.25 17.99 28.28
CA PRO A 19 3.45 17.85 27.07
C PRO A 19 4.29 17.88 25.78
N HIS A 20 5.41 18.62 25.75
CA HIS A 20 6.37 18.57 24.64
C HIS A 20 7.14 17.26 24.60
N ALA A 21 7.55 16.71 25.75
CA ALA A 21 8.16 15.40 25.86
C ALA A 21 7.19 14.28 25.48
N ILE A 22 5.91 14.33 25.87
CA ILE A 22 4.89 13.34 25.51
C ILE A 22 4.57 13.39 24.01
N ARG A 23 4.53 14.59 23.41
CA ARG A 23 4.40 14.76 21.95
C ARG A 23 5.66 14.31 21.20
N GLY A 24 6.84 14.60 21.73
CA GLY A 24 8.14 14.14 21.22
C GLY A 24 8.27 12.63 21.28
N VAL A 25 7.86 12.01 22.38
CA VAL A 25 7.81 10.56 22.57
C VAL A 25 6.77 9.93 21.65
N SER A 26 5.59 10.54 21.48
CA SER A 26 4.56 10.03 20.56
C SER A 26 5.02 10.13 19.09
N ALA A 27 5.64 11.24 18.71
CA ALA A 27 6.22 11.43 17.38
C ALA A 27 7.41 10.50 17.15
N ALA A 28 8.27 10.32 18.16
CA ALA A 28 9.37 9.37 18.13
C ALA A 28 8.86 7.93 18.08
N LEU A 29 7.76 7.59 18.76
CA LEU A 29 7.15 6.27 18.72
C LEU A 29 6.53 6.01 17.35
N VAL A 30 5.84 6.98 16.74
CA VAL A 30 5.30 6.88 15.38
C VAL A 30 6.42 6.79 14.35
N ALA A 31 7.48 7.59 14.50
CA ALA A 31 8.67 7.53 13.66
C ALA A 31 9.43 6.21 13.84
N LEU A 32 9.55 5.68 15.06
CA LEU A 32 10.11 4.35 15.34
C LEU A 32 9.24 3.27 14.72
N THR A 33 7.91 3.38 14.82
CA THR A 33 6.97 2.39 14.27
C THR A 33 7.01 2.39 12.74
N ALA A 34 7.15 3.57 12.13
CA ALA A 34 7.40 3.74 10.71
C ALA A 34 8.77 3.17 10.31
N LEU A 35 9.83 3.47 11.07
CA LEU A 35 11.18 2.92 10.86
C LEU A 35 11.21 1.40 10.99
N THR A 36 10.53 0.82 11.97
CA THR A 36 10.51 -0.63 12.22
C THR A 36 9.71 -1.38 11.16
N ASN A 37 8.68 -0.74 10.62
CA ASN A 37 7.95 -1.28 9.47
C ASN A 37 8.77 -1.18 8.18
N LEU A 38 9.58 -0.12 8.01
CA LEU A 38 10.52 0.03 6.89
C LEU A 38 11.75 -0.87 6.97
N THR A 39 12.15 -1.29 8.18
CA THR A 39 13.35 -2.11 8.44
C THR A 39 13.06 -3.58 8.74
N SER A 40 11.79 -4.00 8.70
CA SER A 40 11.32 -5.35 9.07
C SER A 40 11.76 -5.84 10.46
N ASN A 41 12.17 -4.95 11.36
CA ASN A 41 12.69 -5.29 12.69
C ASN A 41 11.60 -5.14 13.77
N ARG A 42 10.55 -5.96 13.67
CA ARG A 42 9.36 -5.93 14.55
C ARG A 42 9.67 -6.26 16.02
N THR A 43 10.80 -6.90 16.30
CA THR A 43 11.28 -7.32 17.63
C THR A 43 11.79 -6.16 18.49
N ALA A 44 12.27 -5.07 17.89
CA ALA A 44 12.80 -3.92 18.62
C ALA A 44 11.73 -3.17 19.44
N ILE A 45 10.49 -3.12 18.93
CA ILE A 45 9.35 -2.49 19.64
C ILE A 45 8.94 -3.33 20.85
N LEU A 46 8.89 -4.66 20.70
CA LEU A 46 8.60 -5.58 21.80
C LEU A 46 9.66 -5.51 22.91
N ALA A 47 10.93 -5.27 22.56
CA ALA A 47 11.99 -5.04 23.53
C ALA A 47 11.83 -3.70 24.28
N LEU A 48 11.41 -2.64 23.58
CA LEU A 48 11.12 -1.32 24.16
C LEU A 48 9.90 -1.33 25.09
N PHE A 49 8.82 -2.05 24.73
CA PHE A 49 7.63 -2.18 25.57
C PHE A 49 7.81 -3.11 26.78
N ARG A 50 8.82 -4.00 26.76
CA ARG A 50 9.02 -4.98 27.84
C ARG A 50 9.74 -4.44 29.08
N LEU A 51 10.05 -3.14 29.17
CA LEU A 51 10.60 -2.47 30.38
C LEU A 51 11.60 -3.35 31.17
N ARG A 52 12.50 -4.06 30.46
CA ARG A 52 13.63 -4.69 31.13
C ARG A 52 14.65 -3.61 31.38
N LEU A 53 14.87 -3.33 32.67
CA LEU A 53 15.95 -2.50 33.19
C LEU A 53 17.25 -2.82 32.44
N SER A 54 17.76 -1.79 31.76
CA SER A 54 19.00 -1.75 30.99
C SER A 54 19.08 -2.67 29.75
N PRO A 55 18.47 -2.28 28.61
CA PRO A 55 18.88 -2.81 27.33
C PRO A 55 20.29 -2.26 27.05
N ARG A 56 21.28 -3.14 26.88
CA ARG A 56 22.52 -2.77 26.17
C ARG A 56 22.13 -2.41 24.74
N PHE A 57 21.81 -1.14 24.50
CA PHE A 57 21.57 -0.62 23.16
C PHE A 57 22.87 -0.69 22.39
N LYS A 58 23.05 -1.72 21.57
CA LYS A 58 24.01 -1.65 20.47
C LYS A 58 23.48 -0.61 19.50
N LEU A 59 24.18 0.51 19.34
CA LEU A 59 23.95 1.42 18.23
C LEU A 59 24.18 0.63 16.94
N VAL A 60 23.09 0.18 16.33
CA VAL A 60 23.12 -0.39 14.99
C VAL A 60 23.17 0.77 14.03
N THR A 61 24.12 0.75 13.08
CA THR A 61 24.20 1.74 12.01
C THR A 61 22.82 1.91 11.35
N PRO A 62 22.34 3.15 11.16
CA PRO A 62 21.02 3.38 10.58
C PRO A 62 20.94 2.70 9.22
N SER A 63 19.81 2.05 8.94
CA SER A 63 19.61 1.41 7.64
C SER A 63 19.77 2.45 6.53
N ARG A 64 20.29 2.03 5.36
CA ARG A 64 20.38 2.89 4.17
C ARG A 64 19.07 3.63 3.87
N ASN A 65 17.93 2.99 4.16
CA ASN A 65 16.59 3.56 3.97
C ASN A 65 16.26 4.64 5.02
N SER A 66 16.65 4.45 6.28
CA SER A 66 16.52 5.45 7.35
C SER A 66 17.35 6.69 7.05
N PHE A 67 18.57 6.49 6.54
CA PHE A 67 19.43 7.58 6.09
C PHE A 67 18.85 8.31 4.89
N ALA A 68 18.34 7.58 3.88
CA ALA A 68 17.68 8.18 2.72
C ALA A 68 16.47 9.04 3.11
N LEU A 69 15.66 8.59 4.08
CA LEU A 69 14.54 9.38 4.60
C LEU A 69 15.01 10.66 5.32
N ALA A 70 16.07 10.58 6.13
CA ALA A 70 16.66 11.76 6.77
C ALA A 70 17.20 12.75 5.73
N LEU A 71 17.88 12.23 4.70
CA LEU A 71 18.39 12.99 3.56
C LEU A 71 17.25 13.71 2.82
N PHE A 72 16.13 13.02 2.57
CA PHE A 72 14.94 13.61 1.96
C PHE A 72 14.46 14.83 2.76
N ILE A 73 14.29 14.69 4.07
CA ILE A 73 13.80 15.78 4.93
C ILE A 73 14.79 16.95 4.93
N GLY A 74 16.09 16.67 5.03
CA GLY A 74 17.14 17.68 5.04
C GLY A 74 17.19 18.49 3.74
N ILE A 75 17.25 17.80 2.60
CA ILE A 75 17.28 18.43 1.27
C ILE A 75 15.99 19.20 1.01
N PHE A 76 14.83 18.61 1.33
CA PHE A 76 13.53 19.26 1.17
C PHE A 76 13.49 20.59 1.93
N ARG A 77 13.85 20.58 3.22
CA ARG A 77 13.85 21.78 4.07
C ARG A 77 14.83 22.83 3.57
N TYR A 78 16.03 22.42 3.17
CA TYR A 78 17.03 23.35 2.66
C TYR A 78 16.54 24.04 1.39
N LEU A 79 16.02 23.29 0.41
CA LEU A 79 15.54 23.82 -0.86
C LEU A 79 14.29 24.68 -0.69
N GLN A 80 13.33 24.26 0.12
CA GLN A 80 12.11 25.02 0.36
C GLN A 80 12.38 26.33 1.11
N ARG A 81 13.28 26.33 2.11
CA ARG A 81 13.70 27.57 2.79
C ARG A 81 14.48 28.51 1.87
N SER A 82 15.34 27.97 1.02
CA SER A 82 16.09 28.76 0.05
C SER A 82 15.18 29.41 -0.98
N ALA A 83 14.16 28.68 -1.46
CA ALA A 83 13.13 29.24 -2.34
C ALA A 83 12.30 30.32 -1.64
N SER A 84 11.92 30.09 -0.38
CA SER A 84 11.14 31.04 0.42
C SER A 84 11.92 32.34 0.69
N ALA A 85 13.22 32.24 0.98
CA ALA A 85 14.10 33.40 1.20
C ALA A 85 14.31 34.22 -0.07
N ARG A 86 14.45 33.57 -1.24
CA ARG A 86 14.56 34.27 -2.54
C ARG A 86 13.29 35.07 -2.86
N VAL A 87 12.12 34.48 -2.65
CA VAL A 87 10.84 35.16 -2.88
C VAL A 87 10.64 36.32 -1.91
N GLN A 88 11.08 36.21 -0.65
CA GLN A 88 11.04 37.34 0.29
C GLN A 88 12.00 38.48 -0.08
N CYS A 89 13.16 38.17 -0.68
CA CYS A 89 14.07 39.19 -1.21
C CYS A 89 13.48 39.89 -2.45
N GLU A 90 12.80 39.15 -3.33
CA GLU A 90 12.16 39.71 -4.54
C GLU A 90 10.87 40.49 -4.21
N SER A 91 10.09 40.06 -3.21
CA SER A 91 8.85 40.75 -2.82
C SER A 91 9.08 42.08 -2.09
N ASN A 92 10.28 42.30 -1.55
CA ASN A 92 10.65 43.56 -0.93
C ASN A 92 10.84 44.71 -1.94
N GLU A 93 10.78 44.45 -3.25
CA GLU A 93 10.90 45.50 -4.27
C GLU A 93 9.57 46.03 -4.81
N ASN A 94 8.38 45.45 -4.58
CA ASN A 94 7.11 46.07 -5.01
C ASN A 94 5.84 45.57 -4.27
N VAL A 95 5.20 46.51 -3.53
CA VAL A 95 3.74 46.64 -3.23
C VAL A 95 3.14 45.76 -2.10
N PRO A 96 2.16 46.29 -1.31
CA PRO A 96 1.76 45.74 -0.01
C PRO A 96 0.81 44.55 -0.07
N ASP A 97 0.90 43.74 1.00
CA ASP A 97 0.04 42.61 1.37
C ASP A 97 -1.47 42.92 1.20
N LEU A 98 -2.08 42.39 0.13
CA LEU A 98 -3.53 42.22 0.06
C LEU A 98 -3.89 40.76 -0.25
N THR A 99 -4.80 40.23 0.57
CA THR A 99 -5.47 38.92 0.50
C THR A 99 -4.63 37.69 0.91
N ARG A 100 -4.76 37.36 2.20
CA ARG A 100 -4.28 36.14 2.86
C ARG A 100 -5.07 34.91 2.38
N ASN A 101 -4.96 34.58 1.10
CA ASN A 101 -5.39 33.29 0.58
C ASN A 101 -4.31 32.27 0.93
N VAL A 102 -4.68 31.25 1.70
CA VAL A 102 -3.81 30.14 2.15
C VAL A 102 -3.24 29.43 0.91
N THR A 103 -2.08 29.89 0.46
CA THR A 103 -1.37 29.42 -0.72
C THR A 103 -0.13 28.65 -0.27
N MET A 104 0.11 27.49 -0.89
CA MET A 104 1.29 26.63 -0.68
C MET A 104 2.57 27.46 -0.62
N PRO A 105 3.48 27.28 0.37
CA PRO A 105 4.75 27.97 0.34
C PRO A 105 5.47 27.68 -0.98
N THR A 106 6.05 28.73 -1.54
CA THR A 106 6.70 28.70 -2.84
C THR A 106 7.85 27.70 -2.81
N GLY A 107 7.96 26.87 -3.86
CA GLY A 107 9.05 25.89 -3.98
C GLY A 107 8.83 24.52 -3.32
N VAL A 108 7.68 24.26 -2.67
CA VAL A 108 7.38 22.95 -2.05
C VAL A 108 7.42 21.80 -3.05
N VAL A 109 6.77 21.94 -4.21
CA VAL A 109 6.71 20.88 -5.23
C VAL A 109 8.08 20.58 -5.84
N PRO A 110 8.87 21.56 -6.33
CA PRO A 110 10.20 21.29 -6.86
C PRO A 110 11.18 20.79 -5.79
N ALA A 111 11.12 21.33 -4.56
CA ALA A 111 11.94 20.83 -3.45
C ALA A 111 11.61 19.36 -3.12
N GLY A 112 10.33 19.00 -3.10
CA GLY A 112 9.86 17.64 -2.92
C GLY A 112 10.35 16.69 -4.01
N ALA A 113 10.26 17.11 -5.28
CA ALA A 113 10.70 16.33 -6.43
C ALA A 113 12.21 16.03 -6.37
N VAL A 114 13.03 17.06 -6.15
CA VAL A 114 14.49 16.95 -6.10
C VAL A 114 14.93 16.11 -4.90
N ALA A 115 14.35 16.36 -3.72
CA ALA A 115 14.63 15.56 -2.53
C ALA A 115 14.27 14.09 -2.74
N ALA A 116 13.14 13.81 -3.40
CA ALA A 116 12.69 12.46 -3.69
C ALA A 116 13.59 11.73 -4.69
N ALA A 117 14.04 12.41 -5.76
CA ALA A 117 14.97 11.86 -6.73
C ALA A 117 16.31 11.48 -6.07
N ILE A 118 16.91 12.41 -5.31
CA ILE A 118 18.18 12.19 -4.63
C ILE A 118 18.03 11.07 -3.60
N CYS A 119 17.00 11.12 -2.75
CA CYS A 119 16.72 10.07 -1.77
C CYS A 119 16.58 8.68 -2.41
N THR A 120 15.90 8.58 -3.56
CA THR A 120 15.73 7.30 -4.27
C THR A 120 17.05 6.70 -4.72
N LEU A 121 17.96 7.53 -5.25
CA LEU A 121 19.29 7.08 -5.66
C LEU A 121 20.12 6.55 -4.47
N TRP A 122 19.92 7.12 -3.29
CA TRP A 122 20.57 6.69 -2.04
C TRP A 122 19.88 5.52 -1.33
N MET A 123 18.61 5.27 -1.63
CA MET A 123 17.82 4.16 -1.06
C MET A 123 18.33 2.81 -1.56
N ALA A 124 18.23 1.78 -0.72
CA ALA A 124 18.65 0.43 -1.09
C ALA A 124 17.86 -0.06 -2.32
N PRO A 125 18.51 -0.63 -3.35
CA PRO A 125 17.84 -1.08 -4.58
C PRO A 125 16.67 -2.05 -4.33
N THR A 126 16.78 -2.90 -3.31
CA THR A 126 15.75 -3.86 -2.91
C THR A 126 14.48 -3.19 -2.36
N SER A 127 14.58 -1.95 -1.88
CA SER A 127 13.46 -1.19 -1.30
C SER A 127 12.79 -0.24 -2.28
N ARG A 128 13.38 0.02 -3.46
CA ARG A 128 12.84 0.95 -4.47
C ARG A 128 11.54 0.48 -5.13
N PRO A 129 11.41 -0.77 -5.61
CA PRO A 129 10.20 -1.22 -6.29
C PRO A 129 8.90 -1.05 -5.48
N PRO A 130 8.81 -1.45 -4.19
CA PRO A 130 7.57 -1.27 -3.43
C PRO A 130 7.25 0.20 -3.17
N VAL A 131 8.25 1.05 -2.94
CA VAL A 131 8.07 2.51 -2.76
C VAL A 131 7.58 3.15 -4.05
N LEU A 132 8.27 2.88 -5.16
CA LEU A 132 7.91 3.36 -6.49
C LEU A 132 6.47 2.98 -6.83
N SER A 133 6.12 1.72 -6.60
CA SER A 133 4.80 1.20 -6.93
C SER A 133 3.71 1.85 -6.09
N LEU A 134 3.90 1.97 -4.77
CA LEU A 134 2.93 2.60 -3.88
C LEU A 134 2.71 4.08 -4.24
N LEU A 135 3.80 4.83 -4.43
CA LEU A 135 3.74 6.26 -4.75
C LEU A 135 3.12 6.48 -6.12
N SER A 136 3.56 5.75 -7.15
CA SER A 136 3.03 5.91 -8.51
C SER A 136 1.56 5.54 -8.60
N THR A 137 1.12 4.48 -7.88
CA THR A 137 -0.30 4.10 -7.86
C THR A 137 -1.15 5.16 -7.17
N ASN A 138 -0.69 5.72 -6.05
CA ASN A 138 -1.39 6.81 -5.38
C ASN A 138 -1.44 8.07 -6.26
N ALA A 139 -0.32 8.44 -6.90
CA ALA A 139 -0.23 9.60 -7.76
C ALA A 139 -1.15 9.46 -8.98
N ALA A 140 -1.14 8.31 -9.66
CA ALA A 140 -2.04 8.01 -10.77
C ALA A 140 -3.51 8.05 -10.33
N SER A 141 -3.83 7.51 -9.15
CA SER A 141 -5.18 7.58 -8.59
C SER A 141 -5.61 9.03 -8.33
N GLN A 142 -4.73 9.88 -7.81
CA GLN A 142 -5.04 11.28 -7.57
C GLN A 142 -5.24 12.02 -8.90
N LEU A 143 -4.30 11.91 -9.85
CA LEU A 143 -4.40 12.53 -11.17
C LEU A 143 -5.67 12.13 -11.91
N PHE A 144 -6.04 10.85 -11.85
CA PHE A 144 -7.27 10.37 -12.48
C PHE A 144 -8.52 10.98 -11.84
N ASN A 145 -8.56 11.10 -10.51
CA ASN A 145 -9.68 11.76 -9.83
C ASN A 145 -9.74 13.25 -10.17
N ASP A 146 -8.60 13.95 -10.17
CA ASP A 146 -8.52 15.37 -10.53
C ASP A 146 -8.99 15.59 -11.97
N PHE A 147 -8.63 14.68 -12.89
CA PHE A 147 -9.11 14.67 -14.26
C PHE A 147 -10.63 14.48 -14.35
N LEU A 148 -11.22 13.53 -13.61
CA LEU A 148 -12.67 13.31 -13.60
C LEU A 148 -13.45 14.45 -12.96
N VAL A 149 -12.87 15.14 -11.97
CA VAL A 149 -13.46 16.36 -11.39
C VAL A 149 -13.45 17.49 -12.40
N LYS A 150 -12.36 17.63 -13.17
CA LYS A 150 -12.24 18.65 -14.22
C LYS A 150 -13.17 18.37 -15.42
N TYR A 151 -13.39 17.09 -15.75
CA TYR A 151 -14.20 16.66 -16.88
C TYR A 151 -15.31 15.70 -16.43
N PRO A 152 -16.41 16.21 -15.85
CA PRO A 152 -17.47 15.38 -15.28
C PRO A 152 -18.20 14.52 -16.33
N ASP A 153 -18.22 14.92 -17.60
CA ASP A 153 -18.79 14.14 -18.71
C ASP A 153 -18.05 12.80 -18.91
N LEU A 154 -16.79 12.73 -18.49
CA LEU A 154 -15.96 11.53 -18.56
C LEU A 154 -16.13 10.61 -17.35
N ASN A 155 -17.13 10.84 -16.48
CA ASN A 155 -17.41 9.99 -15.32
C ASN A 155 -17.69 8.52 -15.67
N PHE A 156 -18.06 8.19 -16.92
CA PHE A 156 -18.18 6.82 -17.40
C PHE A 156 -16.84 6.05 -17.33
N LEU A 157 -15.71 6.77 -17.39
CA LEU A 157 -14.36 6.19 -17.25
C LEU A 157 -14.07 5.67 -15.83
N LYS A 158 -14.91 5.95 -14.82
CA LYS A 158 -14.79 5.32 -13.49
C LYS A 158 -14.77 3.80 -13.57
N SER A 159 -15.42 3.22 -14.58
CA SER A 159 -15.40 1.79 -14.85
C SER A 159 -14.01 1.24 -15.21
N LEU A 160 -13.04 2.09 -15.60
CA LEU A 160 -11.64 1.68 -15.79
C LEU A 160 -11.01 1.14 -14.49
N GLU A 161 -11.53 1.53 -13.32
CA GLU A 161 -11.14 0.93 -12.04
C GLU A 161 -11.29 -0.61 -12.09
N LEU A 162 -12.34 -1.12 -12.73
CA LEU A 162 -12.58 -2.55 -12.88
C LEU A 162 -11.54 -3.20 -13.79
N LEU A 163 -11.20 -2.55 -14.90
CA LEU A 163 -10.14 -3.04 -15.79
C LEU A 163 -8.81 -3.16 -15.05
N VAL A 164 -8.50 -2.18 -14.19
CA VAL A 164 -7.31 -2.19 -13.33
C VAL A 164 -7.36 -3.34 -12.31
N PHE A 165 -8.51 -3.60 -11.69
CA PHE A 165 -8.68 -4.76 -10.80
C PHE A 165 -8.53 -6.10 -11.53
N MET A 166 -9.13 -6.22 -12.71
CA MET A 166 -9.07 -7.43 -13.53
C MET A 166 -7.64 -7.69 -13.99
N THR A 167 -6.99 -6.68 -14.57
CA THR A 167 -5.59 -6.82 -15.03
C THR A 167 -4.63 -7.10 -13.88
N GLY A 168 -4.78 -6.42 -12.74
CA GLY A 168 -3.95 -6.67 -11.56
C GLY A 168 -4.16 -8.06 -10.96
N GLY A 169 -5.41 -8.51 -10.80
CA GLY A 169 -5.70 -9.85 -10.30
C GLY A 169 -5.25 -10.95 -11.25
N GLY A 170 -5.44 -10.75 -12.55
CA GLY A 170 -4.96 -11.66 -13.59
C GLY A 170 -3.44 -11.75 -13.63
N TRP A 171 -2.74 -10.61 -13.54
CA TRP A 171 -1.28 -10.60 -13.47
C TRP A 171 -0.78 -11.32 -12.22
N ILE A 172 -1.34 -11.03 -11.03
CA ILE A 172 -0.93 -11.69 -9.78
C ILE A 172 -1.07 -13.19 -9.87
N PHE A 173 -2.19 -13.67 -10.41
CA PHE A 173 -2.41 -15.10 -10.54
C PHE A 173 -1.47 -15.74 -11.58
N SER A 174 -1.31 -15.13 -12.75
CA SER A 174 -0.43 -15.65 -13.81
C SER A 174 1.04 -15.61 -13.41
N ALA A 175 1.56 -14.45 -12.99
CA ALA A 175 2.93 -14.32 -12.52
C ALA A 175 3.19 -15.20 -11.28
N GLY A 176 2.17 -15.45 -10.46
CA GLY A 176 2.15 -16.45 -9.39
C GLY A 176 2.73 -17.80 -9.77
N PHE A 177 2.39 -18.31 -10.95
CA PHE A 177 2.80 -19.64 -11.41
C PHE A 177 3.99 -19.62 -12.36
N PHE A 178 4.10 -18.60 -13.22
CA PHE A 178 5.12 -18.57 -14.28
C PHE A 178 6.37 -17.76 -13.90
N TYR A 179 6.24 -16.83 -12.96
CA TYR A 179 7.33 -15.98 -12.50
C TYR A 179 7.33 -15.85 -10.97
N PRO A 180 7.27 -16.95 -10.19
CA PRO A 180 7.12 -16.88 -8.74
C PRO A 180 8.24 -16.09 -8.04
N GLU A 181 9.40 -16.01 -8.67
CA GLU A 181 10.53 -15.20 -8.23
C GLU A 181 10.29 -13.68 -8.30
N SER A 182 9.23 -13.21 -8.96
CA SER A 182 8.84 -11.79 -8.99
C SER A 182 8.21 -11.31 -7.70
N TYR A 183 7.84 -12.23 -6.80
CA TYR A 183 7.28 -11.94 -5.48
C TYR A 183 8.20 -12.42 -4.36
N GLU A 184 8.01 -11.84 -3.18
CA GLU A 184 8.64 -12.34 -1.96
C GLU A 184 8.08 -13.73 -1.61
N ARG A 185 8.96 -14.68 -1.26
CA ARG A 185 8.57 -16.09 -1.03
C ARG A 185 7.49 -16.25 0.05
N SER A 186 7.57 -15.46 1.11
CA SER A 186 6.60 -15.42 2.21
C SER A 186 5.21 -15.00 1.72
N HIS A 187 5.12 -13.96 0.89
CA HIS A 187 3.88 -13.48 0.30
C HIS A 187 3.32 -14.43 -0.76
N MET A 188 4.17 -14.97 -1.64
CA MET A 188 3.77 -15.95 -2.64
C MET A 188 3.17 -17.20 -1.98
N THR A 189 3.81 -17.66 -0.90
CA THR A 189 3.30 -18.76 -0.07
C THR A 189 1.89 -18.47 0.42
N GLN A 190 1.62 -17.25 0.91
CA GLN A 190 0.31 -16.87 1.41
C GLN A 190 -0.74 -16.74 0.29
N ILE A 191 -0.39 -16.10 -0.84
CA ILE A 191 -1.28 -15.95 -2.00
C ILE A 191 -1.66 -17.32 -2.57
N LEU A 192 -0.68 -18.19 -2.81
CA LEU A 192 -0.93 -19.53 -3.36
C LEU A 192 -1.64 -20.44 -2.36
N LYS A 193 -1.35 -20.34 -1.06
CA LYS A 193 -2.11 -21.05 -0.03
C LYS A 193 -3.58 -20.65 -0.05
N SER A 194 -3.88 -19.38 -0.29
CA SER A 194 -5.26 -18.88 -0.32
C SER A 194 -6.01 -19.15 -1.62
N VAL A 195 -5.34 -19.23 -2.77
CA VAL A 195 -6.00 -19.43 -4.09
C VAL A 195 -5.89 -20.86 -4.62
N VAL A 196 -4.88 -21.61 -4.17
CA VAL A 196 -4.60 -23.01 -4.59
C VAL A 196 -4.98 -24.04 -3.53
N LEU A 197 -5.24 -23.59 -2.29
CA LEU A 197 -5.52 -24.37 -1.08
C LEU A 197 -4.45 -25.39 -0.65
N LYS A 198 -3.45 -25.68 -1.50
CA LYS A 198 -2.33 -26.57 -1.19
C LYS A 198 -1.03 -26.04 -1.83
N GLN A 199 -0.04 -25.79 -0.98
CA GLN A 199 1.23 -25.15 -1.37
C GLN A 199 2.14 -26.11 -2.14
N ASP A 200 2.14 -27.38 -1.74
CA ASP A 200 2.78 -28.51 -2.41
C ASP A 200 2.34 -28.62 -3.88
N VAL A 201 1.04 -28.56 -4.13
CA VAL A 201 0.47 -28.62 -5.49
C VAL A 201 0.88 -27.40 -6.33
N ALA A 202 0.91 -26.22 -5.73
CA ALA A 202 1.34 -25.01 -6.42
C ALA A 202 2.83 -25.07 -6.79
N HIS A 203 3.67 -25.59 -5.90
CA HIS A 203 5.10 -25.78 -6.15
C HIS A 203 5.36 -26.80 -7.27
N GLU A 204 4.69 -27.96 -7.21
CA GLU A 204 4.78 -28.98 -8.26
C GLU A 204 4.42 -28.40 -9.64
N LEU A 205 3.32 -27.65 -9.74
CA LEU A 205 2.93 -26.97 -10.97
C LEU A 205 3.98 -25.95 -11.45
N GLN A 206 4.51 -25.13 -10.55
CA GLN A 206 5.56 -24.15 -10.88
C GLN A 206 6.82 -24.82 -11.44
N GLU A 207 7.25 -25.94 -10.86
CA GLU A 207 8.41 -26.68 -11.35
C GLU A 207 8.18 -27.27 -12.73
N LEU A 208 7.00 -27.84 -12.98
CA LEU A 208 6.64 -28.37 -14.29
C LEU A 208 6.60 -27.26 -15.36
N TYR A 209 6.01 -26.10 -15.05
CA TYR A 209 6.01 -24.96 -15.98
C TYR A 209 7.40 -24.37 -16.23
N ARG A 210 8.29 -24.37 -15.22
CA ARG A 210 9.70 -23.97 -15.40
C ARG A 210 10.47 -24.88 -16.35
N LYS A 211 10.12 -26.18 -16.36
CA LYS A 211 10.65 -27.16 -17.33
C LYS A 211 9.96 -27.08 -18.69
N CYS A 212 9.18 -26.02 -18.95
CA CYS A 212 8.39 -25.83 -20.17
C CYS A 212 7.34 -26.93 -20.44
N LEU A 213 6.96 -27.69 -19.42
CA LEU A 213 5.87 -28.66 -19.51
C LEU A 213 4.52 -27.93 -19.36
N ASN A 214 3.46 -28.48 -19.95
CA ASN A 214 2.11 -27.88 -19.90
C ASN A 214 1.08 -28.78 -19.19
N PRO A 215 1.31 -29.20 -17.92
CA PRO A 215 0.36 -30.04 -17.21
C PRO A 215 -0.98 -29.33 -17.02
N ASN A 216 -2.08 -30.07 -17.10
CA ASN A 216 -3.39 -29.56 -16.70
C ASN A 216 -3.44 -29.48 -15.16
N PRO A 217 -3.69 -28.29 -14.56
CA PRO A 217 -3.77 -28.13 -13.11
C PRO A 217 -4.80 -29.04 -12.43
N CYS A 218 -5.89 -29.39 -13.12
CA CYS A 218 -6.96 -30.21 -12.56
C CYS A 218 -6.48 -31.62 -12.24
N ASN A 219 -5.62 -32.20 -13.08
CA ASN A 219 -5.10 -33.56 -12.90
C ASN A 219 -4.29 -33.70 -11.61
N ILE A 220 -3.60 -32.63 -11.21
CA ILE A 220 -2.78 -32.59 -9.99
C ILE A 220 -3.63 -32.18 -8.78
N ARG A 221 -4.56 -31.22 -8.97
CA ARG A 221 -5.38 -30.65 -7.88
C ARG A 221 -6.50 -31.57 -7.41
N HIS A 222 -7.08 -32.38 -8.29
CA HIS A 222 -8.26 -33.19 -8.01
C HIS A 222 -7.95 -34.69 -8.04
N LYS A 223 -6.83 -35.14 -7.45
CA LYS A 223 -6.42 -36.57 -7.49
C LYS A 223 -7.61 -37.54 -7.31
N GLY A 224 -8.01 -38.21 -8.39
CA GLY A 224 -9.11 -39.18 -8.43
C GLY A 224 -10.54 -38.62 -8.42
N LEU A 225 -10.74 -37.31 -8.53
CA LEU A 225 -12.04 -36.64 -8.51
C LEU A 225 -12.25 -35.77 -9.76
N SER A 226 -13.49 -35.67 -10.23
CA SER A 226 -13.86 -34.62 -11.19
C SER A 226 -13.87 -33.24 -10.51
N CYS A 227 -13.74 -32.16 -11.31
CA CYS A 227 -13.83 -30.79 -10.82
C CYS A 227 -15.10 -30.56 -10.00
N GLY A 228 -16.25 -31.06 -10.48
CA GLY A 228 -17.54 -30.91 -9.79
C GLY A 228 -17.61 -31.65 -8.44
N GLN A 229 -17.05 -32.87 -8.36
CA GLN A 229 -16.96 -33.61 -7.09
C GLN A 229 -16.03 -32.90 -6.11
N TYR A 230 -14.89 -32.39 -6.58
CA TYR A 230 -13.98 -31.62 -5.73
C TYR A 230 -14.62 -30.32 -5.22
N ALA A 231 -15.41 -29.62 -6.05
CA ALA A 231 -16.12 -28.40 -5.65
C ALA A 231 -17.15 -28.65 -4.54
N ARG A 232 -17.88 -29.77 -4.62
CA ARG A 232 -18.89 -30.19 -3.63
C ARG A 232 -18.31 -30.89 -2.40
N SER A 233 -17.01 -31.20 -2.40
CA SER A 233 -16.31 -31.65 -1.20
C SER A 233 -16.18 -30.51 -0.17
N ASP A 234 -15.39 -30.72 0.88
CA ASP A 234 -14.99 -29.71 1.87
C ASP A 234 -14.29 -28.47 1.28
N PHE A 235 -14.09 -28.38 -0.04
CA PHE A 235 -13.50 -27.20 -0.69
C PHE A 235 -14.24 -25.91 -0.36
N LEU A 236 -15.55 -25.86 -0.58
CA LEU A 236 -16.34 -24.65 -0.31
C LEU A 236 -16.29 -24.28 1.18
N LEU A 237 -16.46 -25.27 2.06
CA LEU A 237 -16.37 -25.09 3.51
C LEU A 237 -15.00 -24.55 3.94
N ARG A 238 -13.91 -25.09 3.40
CA ARG A 238 -12.53 -24.59 3.63
C ARG A 238 -12.37 -23.14 3.19
N VAL A 239 -12.90 -22.77 2.02
CA VAL A 239 -12.85 -21.39 1.51
C VAL A 239 -13.59 -20.45 2.46
N VAL A 240 -14.78 -20.84 2.93
CA VAL A 240 -15.56 -20.06 3.90
C VAL A 240 -14.80 -19.89 5.23
N ILE A 241 -14.28 -20.98 5.81
CA ILE A 241 -13.52 -20.95 7.06
C ILE A 241 -12.28 -20.06 6.92
N MET A 242 -11.56 -20.16 5.81
CA MET A 242 -10.38 -19.34 5.55
C MET A 242 -10.74 -17.85 5.45
N ALA A 243 -11.80 -17.49 4.71
CA ALA A 243 -12.23 -16.10 4.57
C ALA A 243 -12.60 -15.49 5.93
N TRP A 244 -13.32 -16.23 6.76
CA TRP A 244 -13.66 -15.81 8.12
C TRP A 244 -12.42 -15.65 9.00
N ARG A 245 -11.49 -16.61 8.99
CA ARG A 245 -10.23 -16.53 9.75
C ARG A 245 -9.37 -15.33 9.32
N LEU A 246 -9.43 -14.93 8.05
CA LEU A 246 -8.71 -13.78 7.53
C LEU A 246 -9.36 -12.45 7.96
N TYR A 247 -10.68 -12.32 7.77
CA TYR A 247 -11.36 -11.03 7.92
C TYR A 247 -11.91 -10.76 9.31
N ALA A 248 -12.24 -11.79 10.11
CA ALA A 248 -12.68 -11.61 11.49
C ALA A 248 -11.68 -10.79 12.33
N PRO A 249 -10.38 -11.12 12.41
CA PRO A 249 -9.44 -10.33 13.20
C PRO A 249 -9.24 -8.91 12.64
N VAL A 250 -9.26 -8.73 11.32
CA VAL A 250 -9.12 -7.41 10.67
C VAL A 250 -10.29 -6.49 11.00
N HIS A 251 -11.52 -7.00 10.92
CA HIS A 251 -12.70 -6.21 11.24
C HIS A 251 -12.86 -6.02 12.75
N LEU A 252 -12.47 -7.01 13.56
CA LEU A 252 -12.55 -6.92 15.02
C LEU A 252 -11.59 -5.85 15.54
N THR A 253 -10.34 -5.86 15.07
CA THR A 253 -9.34 -4.85 15.45
C THR A 253 -9.76 -3.44 15.02
N THR A 254 -10.26 -3.27 13.78
CA THR A 254 -10.77 -1.97 13.33
C THR A 254 -11.99 -1.52 14.12
N TRP A 255 -12.88 -2.44 14.51
CA TRP A 255 -14.01 -2.12 15.38
C TRP A 255 -13.54 -1.66 16.78
N ILE A 256 -12.62 -2.39 17.43
CA ILE A 256 -12.03 -2.02 18.72
C ILE A 256 -11.36 -0.64 18.64
N LEU A 257 -10.55 -0.39 17.60
CA LEU A 257 -9.90 0.91 17.41
C LEU A 257 -10.91 2.04 17.19
N SER A 258 -12.01 1.75 16.49
CA SER A 258 -13.05 2.75 16.23
C SER A 258 -13.76 3.23 17.51
N GLN A 259 -13.74 2.43 18.58
CA GLN A 259 -14.29 2.82 19.89
C GLN A 259 -13.54 3.99 20.54
N ARG A 260 -12.35 4.36 20.06
CA ARG A 260 -11.65 5.57 20.53
C ARG A 260 -12.37 6.86 20.13
N HIS A 261 -13.25 6.83 19.12
CA HIS A 261 -13.95 8.00 18.63
C HIS A 261 -15.32 8.17 19.33
N ALA A 262 -15.56 9.32 19.95
CA ALA A 262 -16.81 9.62 20.67
C ALA A 262 -18.06 9.42 19.79
N LYS A 263 -17.99 9.80 18.50
CA LYS A 263 -19.06 9.63 17.50
C LYS A 263 -19.45 8.18 17.22
N VAL A 264 -18.54 7.24 17.47
CA VAL A 264 -18.80 5.80 17.30
C VAL A 264 -19.39 5.23 18.58
N ARG A 265 -18.82 5.57 19.74
CA ARG A 265 -19.31 5.13 21.06
C ARG A 265 -20.73 5.57 21.36
N SER A 266 -21.12 6.75 20.90
CA SER A 266 -22.48 7.29 21.11
C SER A 266 -23.56 6.54 20.33
N ARG A 267 -23.21 5.61 19.43
CA ARG A 267 -24.20 4.82 18.68
C ARG A 267 -24.71 3.63 19.48
N PRO A 268 -25.98 3.22 19.34
CA PRO A 268 -26.50 2.02 20.00
C PRO A 268 -25.69 0.76 19.66
N ALA A 269 -25.46 -0.11 20.64
CA ALA A 269 -24.65 -1.32 20.50
C ALA A 269 -25.14 -2.24 19.37
N VAL A 270 -26.47 -2.38 19.21
CA VAL A 270 -27.09 -3.16 18.13
C VAL A 270 -26.70 -2.60 16.74
N THR A 271 -26.72 -1.28 16.58
CA THR A 271 -26.32 -0.61 15.32
C THR A 271 -24.84 -0.81 15.02
N GLN A 272 -24.00 -0.79 16.06
CA GLN A 272 -22.57 -1.06 15.91
C GLN A 272 -22.31 -2.52 15.50
N LEU A 273 -22.97 -3.49 16.17
CA LEU A 273 -22.85 -4.92 15.87
C LEU A 273 -23.36 -5.24 14.46
N LYS A 274 -24.52 -4.70 14.06
CA LYS A 274 -25.06 -4.85 12.70
C LYS A 274 -24.09 -4.27 11.66
N GLY A 275 -23.49 -3.13 11.95
CA GLY A 275 -22.48 -2.52 11.08
C GLY A 275 -21.21 -3.35 10.95
N PHE A 276 -20.75 -3.94 12.06
CA PHE A 276 -19.62 -4.87 12.10
C PHE A 276 -19.90 -6.13 11.27
N LEU A 277 -21.00 -6.83 11.55
CA LEU A 277 -21.39 -8.03 10.82
C LEU A 277 -21.55 -7.75 9.32
N LYS A 278 -22.20 -6.65 8.95
CA LYS A 278 -22.34 -6.25 7.54
C LYS A 278 -20.99 -6.09 6.84
N LYS A 279 -20.01 -5.43 7.48
CA LYS A 279 -18.67 -5.25 6.91
C LYS A 279 -17.92 -6.57 6.81
N MET A 280 -17.98 -7.38 7.85
CA MET A 280 -17.35 -8.70 7.89
C MET A 280 -17.91 -9.60 6.79
N THR A 281 -19.24 -9.73 6.68
CA THR A 281 -19.90 -10.55 5.66
C THR A 281 -19.56 -10.07 4.25
N ARG A 282 -19.51 -8.75 3.98
CA ARG A 282 -19.11 -8.23 2.66
C ARG A 282 -17.68 -8.61 2.29
N SER A 283 -16.72 -8.46 3.19
CA SER A 283 -15.33 -8.83 2.91
C SER A 283 -15.14 -10.34 2.80
N SER A 284 -15.84 -11.12 3.63
CA SER A 284 -15.85 -12.58 3.50
C SER A 284 -16.46 -13.00 2.16
N ALA A 285 -17.58 -12.41 1.74
CA ALA A 285 -18.20 -12.70 0.44
C ALA A 285 -17.29 -12.34 -0.74
N TYR A 286 -16.61 -11.19 -0.68
CA TYR A 286 -15.57 -10.83 -1.64
C TYR A 286 -14.49 -11.91 -1.75
N SER A 287 -13.92 -12.33 -0.60
CA SER A 287 -12.86 -13.32 -0.57
C SER A 287 -13.30 -14.71 -1.02
N ILE A 288 -14.49 -15.14 -0.59
CA ILE A 288 -15.08 -16.43 -1.00
C ILE A 288 -15.30 -16.41 -2.50
N GLY A 289 -15.95 -15.36 -3.01
CA GLY A 289 -16.21 -15.19 -4.44
C GLY A 289 -14.91 -15.20 -5.25
N TYR A 290 -13.91 -14.42 -4.85
CA TYR A 290 -12.62 -14.36 -5.55
C TYR A 290 -11.93 -15.73 -5.63
N VAL A 291 -11.82 -16.43 -4.50
CA VAL A 291 -11.11 -17.73 -4.44
C VAL A 291 -11.91 -18.82 -5.15
N TYR A 292 -13.22 -18.90 -4.91
CA TYR A 292 -14.08 -19.92 -5.52
C TYR A 292 -14.17 -19.74 -7.03
N LEU A 293 -14.44 -18.51 -7.50
CA LEU A 293 -14.49 -18.22 -8.94
C LEU A 293 -13.12 -18.42 -9.59
N GLY A 294 -12.01 -18.05 -8.94
CA GLY A 294 -10.69 -18.27 -9.53
C GLY A 294 -10.35 -19.73 -9.70
N TRP A 295 -10.72 -20.55 -8.73
CA TRP A 295 -10.64 -22.00 -8.86
C TRP A 295 -11.55 -22.53 -9.98
N ALA A 296 -12.82 -22.12 -10.01
CA ALA A 296 -13.80 -22.61 -10.97
C ALA A 296 -13.41 -22.22 -12.41
N MET A 297 -13.00 -20.98 -12.63
CA MET A 297 -12.52 -20.48 -13.90
C MET A 297 -11.26 -21.22 -14.35
N CYS A 298 -10.34 -21.53 -13.44
CA CYS A 298 -9.16 -22.34 -13.77
C CYS A 298 -9.55 -23.74 -14.26
N CYS A 299 -10.59 -24.35 -13.68
CA CYS A 299 -11.09 -25.66 -14.14
C CYS A 299 -11.81 -25.56 -15.49
N LEU A 300 -12.72 -24.59 -15.64
CA LEU A 300 -13.52 -24.38 -16.84
C LEU A 300 -12.65 -24.06 -18.07
N LEU A 301 -11.63 -23.22 -17.88
CA LEU A 301 -10.68 -22.82 -18.92
C LEU A 301 -9.53 -23.84 -19.10
N GLY A 302 -9.57 -24.98 -18.41
CA GLY A 302 -8.51 -26.00 -18.45
C GLY A 302 -8.20 -26.48 -19.87
N LYS A 303 -9.25 -26.78 -20.65
CA LYS A 303 -9.13 -27.23 -22.05
C LYS A 303 -8.47 -26.18 -22.95
N VAL A 304 -8.69 -24.90 -22.68
CA VAL A 304 -8.05 -23.81 -23.45
C VAL A 304 -6.54 -23.80 -23.17
N GLY A 305 -6.15 -23.96 -21.91
CA GLY A 305 -4.74 -24.00 -21.55
C GLY A 305 -4.02 -25.28 -21.99
N ASP A 306 -4.73 -26.39 -22.22
CA ASP A 306 -4.13 -27.65 -22.68
C ASP A 306 -3.52 -27.51 -24.09
N GLN A 307 -4.02 -26.58 -24.90
CA GLN A 307 -3.57 -26.37 -26.29
C GLN A 307 -2.13 -25.83 -26.41
N SER A 308 -1.69 -24.96 -25.48
CA SER A 308 -0.30 -24.46 -25.47
C SER A 308 0.06 -23.81 -24.14
N LEU A 309 1.36 -23.68 -23.87
CA LEU A 309 1.85 -22.98 -22.68
C LEU A 309 1.46 -21.49 -22.67
N THR A 310 1.34 -20.86 -23.84
CA THR A 310 0.88 -19.48 -23.96
C THR A 310 -0.59 -19.35 -23.57
N LEU A 311 -1.44 -20.27 -24.05
CA LEU A 311 -2.84 -20.32 -23.66
C LEU A 311 -3.02 -20.74 -22.19
N ARG A 312 -2.08 -21.50 -21.63
CA ARG A 312 -2.02 -21.74 -20.18
C ARG A 312 -1.76 -20.45 -19.40
N LYS A 313 -0.80 -19.62 -19.82
CA LYS A 313 -0.57 -18.30 -19.21
C LYS A 313 -1.82 -17.41 -19.26
N LEU A 314 -2.53 -17.43 -20.39
CA LEU A 314 -3.81 -16.74 -20.56
C LEU A 314 -4.90 -17.32 -19.65
N GLN A 315 -5.00 -18.66 -19.54
CA GLN A 315 -5.93 -19.33 -18.63
C GLN A 315 -5.71 -18.84 -17.20
N PHE A 316 -4.48 -18.83 -16.69
CA PHE A 316 -4.19 -18.31 -15.37
C PHE A 316 -4.50 -16.81 -15.28
N PHE A 317 -4.16 -16.01 -16.29
CA PHE A 317 -4.52 -14.60 -16.29
C PHE A 317 -6.04 -14.39 -16.15
N LEU A 318 -6.86 -15.08 -16.95
CA LEU A 318 -8.32 -14.99 -16.89
C LEU A 318 -8.89 -15.54 -15.57
N SER A 319 -8.26 -16.58 -15.02
CA SER A 319 -8.60 -17.16 -13.72
C SER A 319 -8.27 -16.26 -12.53
N GLY A 320 -7.47 -15.21 -12.71
CA GLY A 320 -7.32 -14.13 -11.73
C GLY A 320 -8.15 -12.90 -12.07
N ALA A 321 -8.30 -12.58 -13.36
CA ALA A 321 -8.96 -11.36 -13.83
C ALA A 321 -10.48 -11.38 -13.62
N ILE A 322 -11.16 -12.45 -14.02
CA ILE A 322 -12.62 -12.56 -13.90
C ILE A 322 -13.06 -12.57 -12.42
N PRO A 323 -12.41 -13.34 -11.52
CA PRO A 323 -12.75 -13.31 -10.10
C PRO A 323 -12.52 -11.96 -9.43
N SER A 324 -11.66 -11.09 -9.96
CA SER A 324 -11.51 -9.72 -9.45
C SER A 324 -12.83 -8.94 -9.48
N LEU A 325 -13.81 -9.33 -10.31
CA LEU A 325 -15.16 -8.75 -10.29
C LEU A 325 -15.91 -9.01 -8.97
N ALA A 326 -15.48 -9.97 -8.15
CA ALA A 326 -15.99 -10.14 -6.79
C ALA A 326 -15.82 -8.87 -5.93
N ILE A 327 -14.95 -7.93 -6.33
CA ILE A 327 -14.80 -6.61 -5.71
C ILE A 327 -16.12 -5.82 -5.64
N PHE A 328 -17.12 -6.17 -6.46
CA PHE A 328 -18.45 -5.58 -6.35
C PHE A 328 -19.15 -5.85 -5.01
N ALA A 329 -18.82 -6.96 -4.33
CA ALA A 329 -19.30 -7.22 -2.98
C ALA A 329 -18.81 -6.15 -1.97
N GLU A 330 -17.65 -5.55 -2.23
CA GLU A 330 -17.08 -4.49 -1.39
C GLU A 330 -17.71 -3.12 -1.62
N SER A 331 -17.65 -2.26 -0.60
CA SER A 331 -18.13 -0.88 -0.69
C SER A 331 -17.14 -0.03 -1.50
N PRO A 332 -17.61 0.99 -2.26
CA PRO A 332 -16.73 1.84 -3.08
C PRO A 332 -15.52 2.39 -2.30
N GLY A 333 -15.71 2.85 -1.06
CA GLY A 333 -14.61 3.33 -0.22
C GLY A 333 -13.57 2.26 0.14
N ARG A 334 -13.96 0.99 0.26
CA ARG A 334 -13.04 -0.12 0.50
C ARG A 334 -12.33 -0.56 -0.79
N ARG A 335 -13.00 -0.51 -1.95
CA ARG A 335 -12.41 -0.87 -3.25
C ARG A 335 -11.13 -0.11 -3.49
N ARG A 336 -11.12 1.21 -3.34
CA ARG A 336 -9.90 2.02 -3.51
C ARG A 336 -8.71 1.49 -2.70
N SER A 337 -8.90 1.19 -1.42
CA SER A 337 -7.82 0.64 -0.58
C SER A 337 -7.32 -0.73 -1.06
N ILE A 338 -8.22 -1.60 -1.51
CA ILE A 338 -7.88 -2.92 -2.06
C ILE A 338 -7.16 -2.75 -3.40
N GLY A 339 -7.63 -1.84 -4.25
CA GLY A 339 -7.06 -1.53 -5.56
C GLY A 339 -5.65 -1.00 -5.44
N LEU A 340 -5.40 -0.05 -4.53
CA LEU A 340 -4.05 0.46 -4.28
C LEU A 340 -3.08 -0.67 -3.91
N ILE A 341 -3.48 -1.58 -3.02
CA ILE A 341 -2.66 -2.72 -2.62
C ILE A 341 -2.43 -3.66 -3.80
N LEU A 342 -3.50 -4.08 -4.48
CA LEU A 342 -3.48 -5.06 -5.56
C LEU A 342 -2.68 -4.56 -6.77
N VAL A 343 -2.92 -3.33 -7.21
CA VAL A 343 -2.17 -2.71 -8.31
C VAL A 343 -0.71 -2.55 -7.92
N SER A 344 -0.43 -2.16 -6.68
CA SER A 344 0.96 -2.05 -6.25
C SER A 344 1.68 -3.40 -6.33
N TYR A 345 1.04 -4.47 -5.85
CA TYR A 345 1.61 -5.81 -5.97
C TYR A 345 1.80 -6.27 -7.42
N ALA A 346 0.83 -5.99 -8.29
CA ALA A 346 0.92 -6.33 -9.70
C ALA A 346 2.06 -5.57 -10.37
N LEU A 347 2.21 -4.27 -10.11
CA LEU A 347 3.27 -3.43 -10.68
C LEU A 347 4.65 -3.79 -10.16
N VAL A 348 4.81 -4.08 -8.85
CA VAL A 348 6.09 -4.57 -8.31
C VAL A 348 6.51 -5.86 -9.01
N SER A 349 5.58 -6.80 -9.16
CA SER A 349 5.83 -8.06 -9.83
C SER A 349 6.15 -7.86 -11.32
N ALA A 350 5.38 -7.06 -12.03
CA ALA A 350 5.62 -6.72 -13.43
C ALA A 350 7.00 -6.06 -13.62
N GLY A 351 7.37 -5.11 -12.75
CA GLY A 351 8.69 -4.50 -12.74
C GLY A 351 9.81 -5.50 -12.45
N ASN A 352 9.61 -6.44 -11.51
CA ASN A 352 10.57 -7.50 -11.23
C ASN A 352 10.74 -8.47 -12.39
N VAL A 353 9.67 -8.79 -13.13
CA VAL A 353 9.76 -9.61 -14.35
C VAL A 353 10.48 -8.83 -15.47
N ALA A 354 10.09 -7.57 -15.70
CA ALA A 354 10.69 -6.72 -16.72
C ALA A 354 12.19 -6.51 -16.49
N THR A 355 12.60 -6.23 -15.25
CA THR A 355 14.01 -6.02 -14.88
C THR A 355 14.88 -7.27 -14.99
N ARG A 356 14.29 -8.47 -15.03
CA ARG A 356 15.02 -9.72 -15.28
C ARG A 356 15.12 -10.05 -16.76
N LYS A 357 14.08 -9.72 -17.53
CA LYS A 357 13.95 -10.08 -18.94
C LYS A 357 14.52 -9.05 -19.90
N ILE A 358 14.57 -7.78 -19.50
CA ILE A 358 15.06 -6.68 -20.34
C ILE A 358 16.50 -6.34 -19.91
N PRO A 359 17.52 -6.61 -20.75
CA PRO A 359 18.93 -6.42 -20.39
C PRO A 359 19.26 -5.01 -19.89
N LEU A 360 18.66 -3.97 -20.50
CA LEU A 360 18.87 -2.57 -20.13
C LEU A 360 18.41 -2.25 -18.69
N LEU A 361 17.45 -3.01 -18.16
CA LEU A 361 16.87 -2.84 -16.83
C LEU A 361 17.45 -3.79 -15.78
N GLN A 362 18.41 -4.65 -16.17
CA GLN A 362 19.05 -5.57 -15.25
C GLN A 362 19.95 -4.82 -14.26
N PRO A 363 19.93 -5.20 -12.98
CA PRO A 363 20.76 -4.56 -11.96
C PRO A 363 22.25 -4.73 -12.31
N GLY A 364 23.01 -3.64 -12.27
CA GLY A 364 24.46 -3.64 -12.54
C GLY A 364 24.84 -3.49 -14.01
N VAL A 365 23.90 -3.55 -14.95
CA VAL A 365 24.18 -3.39 -16.39
C VAL A 365 24.13 -1.92 -16.82
N SER A 366 23.23 -1.13 -16.24
CA SER A 366 23.10 0.29 -16.57
C SER A 366 22.58 1.14 -15.41
N SER A 367 22.95 2.43 -15.41
CA SER A 367 22.39 3.45 -14.52
C SER A 367 20.96 3.89 -14.91
N VAL A 368 20.51 3.53 -16.12
CA VAL A 368 19.23 3.97 -16.70
C VAL A 368 18.06 3.60 -15.79
N ARG A 369 18.08 2.39 -15.23
CA ARG A 369 17.07 1.94 -14.26
C ARG A 369 16.99 2.86 -13.04
N GLY A 370 18.12 3.24 -12.45
CA GLY A 370 18.15 4.10 -11.27
C GLY A 370 17.58 5.48 -11.56
N PHE A 371 17.87 6.04 -12.74
CA PHE A 371 17.32 7.32 -13.18
C PHE A 371 15.81 7.24 -13.44
N LEU A 372 15.32 6.18 -14.09
CA LEU A 372 13.88 5.98 -14.31
C LEU A 372 13.13 5.81 -12.99
N GLU A 373 13.64 5.00 -12.06
CA GLU A 373 13.07 4.83 -10.72
C GLU A 373 13.01 6.16 -9.95
N ALA A 374 14.10 6.94 -9.97
CA ALA A 374 14.17 8.24 -9.33
C ALA A 374 13.21 9.27 -9.96
N GLY A 375 13.12 9.30 -11.29
CA GLY A 375 12.22 10.17 -12.03
C GLY A 375 10.76 9.87 -11.70
N CYS A 376 10.34 8.61 -11.76
CA CYS A 376 8.97 8.23 -11.43
C CYS A 376 8.61 8.53 -9.96
N ILE A 377 9.53 8.29 -9.01
CA ILE A 377 9.30 8.66 -7.60
C ILE A 377 9.20 10.18 -7.43
N ALA A 378 10.07 10.95 -8.09
CA ALA A 378 10.02 12.41 -8.05
C ALA A 378 8.69 12.94 -8.55
N THR A 379 8.23 12.47 -9.72
CA THR A 379 6.93 12.84 -10.28
C THR A 379 5.77 12.46 -9.34
N ALA A 380 5.79 11.25 -8.78
CA ALA A 380 4.75 10.81 -7.86
C ALA A 380 4.70 11.66 -6.59
N VAL A 381 5.86 12.02 -6.03
CA VAL A 381 5.93 12.92 -4.86
C VAL A 381 5.42 14.32 -5.22
N SER A 382 5.75 14.87 -6.39
CA SER A 382 5.24 16.18 -6.83
C SER A 382 3.72 16.25 -6.87
N VAL A 383 3.05 15.16 -7.26
CA VAL A 383 1.58 15.06 -7.29
C VAL A 383 0.98 14.91 -5.90
N LEU A 384 1.57 14.06 -5.07
CA LEU A 384 0.99 13.66 -3.77
C LEU A 384 1.28 14.65 -2.64
N LEU A 385 2.46 15.26 -2.65
CA LEU A 385 2.95 16.10 -1.56
C LEU A 385 2.02 17.27 -1.22
N PRO A 386 1.43 18.01 -2.19
CA PRO A 386 0.46 19.05 -1.90
C PRO A 386 -0.74 18.54 -1.08
N GLY A 387 -1.34 17.41 -1.50
CA GLY A 387 -2.46 16.79 -0.79
C GLY A 387 -2.08 16.38 0.64
N PHE A 388 -0.92 15.72 0.80
CA PHE A 388 -0.45 15.30 2.12
C PHE A 388 -0.18 16.46 3.06
N LEU A 389 0.36 17.58 2.57
CA LEU A 389 0.57 18.76 3.40
C LEU A 389 -0.75 19.41 3.80
N LYS A 390 -1.77 19.41 2.92
CA LYS A 390 -3.10 19.93 3.23
C LYS A 390 -3.83 19.07 4.28
N ASP A 391 -3.79 17.76 4.15
CA ASP A 391 -4.63 16.85 4.93
C ASP A 391 -3.96 16.33 6.22
N ASN A 392 -2.63 16.41 6.33
CA ASN A 392 -1.89 15.81 7.43
C ASN A 392 -0.98 16.80 8.16
N HIS A 393 -1.46 17.28 9.31
CA HIS A 393 -0.75 18.23 10.17
C HIS A 393 0.59 17.69 10.70
N LEU A 394 0.74 16.37 10.89
CA LEU A 394 2.02 15.78 11.32
C LEU A 394 3.07 15.85 10.21
N ILE A 395 2.70 15.47 8.98
CA ILE A 395 3.58 15.54 7.80
C ILE A 395 3.94 17.00 7.53
N ARG A 396 2.96 17.91 7.63
CA ARG A 396 3.17 19.35 7.50
C ARG A 396 4.22 19.88 8.47
N ARG A 397 4.09 19.57 9.78
CA ARG A 397 5.09 19.98 10.79
C ARG A 397 6.45 19.33 10.56
N MET A 398 6.46 18.06 10.16
CA MET A 398 7.70 17.34 9.90
C MET A 398 8.48 17.92 8.73
N LEU A 399 7.80 18.33 7.65
CA LEU A 399 8.46 18.81 6.44
C LEU A 399 8.71 20.33 6.45
N LEU A 400 7.73 21.14 6.86
CA LEU A 400 7.83 22.61 6.85
C LEU A 400 8.33 23.19 8.20
N GLY A 401 8.27 22.42 9.29
CA GLY A 401 8.57 22.92 10.63
C GLY A 401 7.40 23.69 11.26
N ASP A 402 7.49 23.96 12.57
CA ASP A 402 6.36 24.47 13.37
C ASP A 402 5.88 25.88 13.04
N VAL A 403 6.74 26.73 12.47
CA VAL A 403 6.41 28.12 12.14
C VAL A 403 5.61 28.20 10.84
N GLU A 404 6.11 27.55 9.79
CA GLU A 404 5.47 27.52 8.47
C GLU A 404 4.22 26.63 8.49
N ALA A 405 4.22 25.54 9.28
CA ALA A 405 3.04 24.68 9.43
C ALA A 405 1.83 25.37 10.09
N ARG A 406 2.04 26.42 10.90
CA ARG A 406 0.97 27.22 11.53
C ARG A 406 0.38 28.28 10.61
N ARG A 407 1.10 28.67 9.55
CA ARG A 407 0.63 29.65 8.55
C ARG A 407 -0.30 29.01 7.51
N PHE A 408 -0.59 27.71 7.65
CA PHE A 408 -1.18 26.84 6.65
C PHE A 408 -2.45 26.17 7.14
#